data_AF-A0A353EI81-F1
#
_entry.id   AF-A0A353EI81-F1
#
_cell.length_a   1.000
_cell.length_b   1.000
_cell.length_c   1.000
_cell.angle_alpha   90.00
_cell.angle_beta   90.00
_cell.angle_gamma   90.00
#
_symmetry.space_group_name_H-M   'P 1'
#
loop_
_entity.id
_entity.type
_entity.pdbx_description
1 polymer ?
#
loop_
_entity_poly.entity_id
_entity_poly.type
_entity_poly.pdbx_seq_one_letter_code
_entity_poly.pdbx_strand_id
1 'polypeptide(L)'
;MPCIPDHINGVKIEFADSVKNSVDQKVVDALQFIISEDVATGYVFTSAYISSANDQHEYPSRHVQGEGKAVDISRINGMKMSLFYSKNASVKAITNALQNKYEGYEHKRENFGPSFKKKLGLPHTVSGHADHIHISVN
;
A
#
# COMPACT_ATOMS: atom_id res chain seq x y z
N MET A 1 -16.22 -1.89 -10.84
CA MET A 1 -15.03 -1.53 -10.05
C MET A 1 -14.18 -0.55 -10.83
N PRO A 2 -13.71 0.55 -10.22
CA PRO A 2 -12.70 1.41 -10.83
C PRO A 2 -11.36 0.68 -11.01
N CYS A 3 -10.54 1.17 -11.93
CA CYS A 3 -9.14 0.80 -12.00
C CYS A 3 -8.31 1.74 -11.12
N ILE A 4 -7.26 1.23 -10.48
CA ILE A 4 -6.22 2.06 -9.87
C ILE A 4 -5.57 2.89 -11.00
N PRO A 5 -5.55 4.24 -10.90
CA PRO A 5 -4.95 5.08 -11.93
C PRO A 5 -3.43 4.93 -11.96
N ASP A 6 -2.83 5.20 -13.11
CA ASP A 6 -1.37 5.13 -13.30
C ASP A 6 -0.61 6.33 -12.70
N HIS A 7 -1.34 7.34 -12.21
CA HIS A 7 -0.82 8.48 -11.46
C HIS A 7 -1.78 8.86 -10.33
N ILE A 8 -1.22 9.15 -9.16
CA ILE A 8 -1.96 9.62 -7.99
C ILE A 8 -1.20 10.80 -7.38
N ASN A 9 -1.80 11.98 -7.38
CA ASN A 9 -1.25 13.19 -6.74
C ASN A 9 0.23 13.45 -7.08
N GLY A 10 0.57 13.36 -8.38
CA GLY A 10 1.93 13.55 -8.88
C GLY A 10 2.84 12.31 -8.85
N VAL A 11 2.44 11.26 -8.14
CA VAL A 11 3.23 10.01 -8.01
C VAL A 11 2.83 9.03 -9.11
N LYS A 12 3.81 8.50 -9.84
CA LYS A 12 3.60 7.44 -10.84
C LYS A 12 3.28 6.11 -10.15
N ILE A 13 2.26 5.41 -10.62
CA ILE A 13 1.88 4.07 -10.15
C ILE A 13 2.27 3.03 -11.20
N GLU A 14 3.14 2.12 -10.80
CA GLU A 14 3.61 1.00 -11.61
C GLU A 14 3.05 -0.31 -11.06
N PHE A 15 2.81 -1.28 -11.93
CA PHE A 15 2.18 -2.54 -11.58
C PHE A 15 3.09 -3.71 -11.98
N ALA A 16 3.05 -4.80 -11.21
CA ALA A 16 3.52 -6.08 -11.73
C ALA A 16 2.58 -6.61 -12.81
N ASP A 17 3.12 -7.35 -13.78
CA ASP A 17 2.37 -7.87 -14.94
C ASP A 17 1.13 -8.69 -14.56
N SER A 18 1.16 -9.33 -13.39
CA SER A 18 0.07 -10.19 -12.89
C SER A 18 -1.03 -9.42 -12.16
N VAL A 19 -0.88 -8.11 -11.92
CA VAL A 19 -1.83 -7.33 -11.12
C VAL A 19 -3.11 -7.08 -11.89
N LYS A 20 -4.25 -7.37 -11.26
CA LYS A 20 -5.57 -6.95 -11.74
C LYS A 20 -5.93 -5.65 -11.05
N ASN A 21 -5.75 -4.53 -11.74
CA ASN A 21 -5.89 -3.21 -11.15
C ASN A 21 -7.34 -2.74 -10.95
N SER A 22 -8.35 -3.54 -11.31
CA SER A 22 -9.76 -3.27 -11.00
C SER A 22 -10.05 -3.70 -9.57
N VAL A 23 -10.43 -2.76 -8.70
CA VAL A 23 -10.55 -2.96 -7.24
C VAL A 23 -11.80 -2.25 -6.68
N ASP A 24 -12.11 -2.50 -5.40
CA ASP A 24 -13.14 -1.73 -4.67
C ASP A 24 -12.80 -0.23 -4.68
N GLN A 25 -13.79 0.65 -4.87
CA GLN A 25 -13.60 2.10 -4.91
C GLN A 25 -12.91 2.63 -3.66
N LYS A 26 -13.17 2.05 -2.49
CA LYS A 26 -12.50 2.44 -1.24
C LYS A 26 -11.00 2.19 -1.27
N VAL A 27 -10.51 1.21 -2.05
CA VAL A 27 -9.07 1.01 -2.25
C VAL A 27 -8.49 2.16 -3.08
N VAL A 28 -9.18 2.58 -4.14
CA VAL A 28 -8.74 3.73 -4.94
C VAL A 28 -8.72 5.00 -4.09
N ASP A 29 -9.78 5.23 -3.31
CA ASP A 29 -9.88 6.39 -2.42
C ASP A 29 -8.80 6.36 -1.32
N ALA A 30 -8.51 5.17 -0.76
CA ALA A 30 -7.41 4.99 0.19
C ALA A 30 -6.06 5.36 -0.42
N LEU A 31 -5.78 4.90 -1.65
CA LEU A 31 -4.55 5.22 -2.36
C LEU A 31 -4.44 6.72 -2.64
N GLN A 32 -5.53 7.35 -3.10
CA GLN A 32 -5.61 8.80 -3.28
C GLN A 32 -5.40 9.57 -1.98
N PHE A 33 -5.87 9.04 -0.85
CA PHE A 33 -5.69 9.66 0.46
C PHE A 33 -4.22 9.61 0.91
N ILE A 34 -3.55 8.47 0.73
CA ILE A 34 -2.21 8.27 1.32
C ILE A 34 -1.06 8.69 0.40
N ILE A 35 -1.22 8.60 -0.92
CA ILE A 35 -0.14 8.87 -1.89
C ILE A 35 -0.12 10.37 -2.24
N SER A 36 1.01 11.02 -2.01
CA SER A 36 1.36 12.35 -2.56
C SER A 36 2.88 12.49 -2.63
N GLU A 37 3.40 13.33 -3.53
CA GLU A 37 4.85 13.52 -3.71
C GLU A 37 5.57 13.97 -2.43
N ASP A 38 4.88 14.70 -1.57
CA ASP A 38 5.37 15.33 -0.34
C ASP A 38 4.93 14.60 0.94
N VAL A 39 4.42 13.37 0.83
CA VAL A 39 3.86 12.60 1.97
C VAL A 39 4.84 12.47 3.14
N ALA A 40 6.14 12.46 2.87
CA ALA A 40 7.19 12.43 3.88
C ALA A 40 8.05 13.69 3.82
N THR A 41 8.00 14.53 4.87
CA THR A 41 8.78 15.77 4.96
C THR A 41 10.27 15.54 4.65
N GLY A 42 10.81 16.30 3.71
CA GLY A 42 12.22 16.25 3.31
C GLY A 42 12.56 15.15 2.30
N TYR A 43 11.58 14.38 1.82
CA TYR A 43 11.77 13.34 0.81
C TYR A 43 10.71 13.45 -0.29
N VAL A 44 11.11 13.20 -1.53
CA VAL A 44 10.19 13.23 -2.68
C VAL A 44 9.78 11.79 -3.03
N PHE A 45 8.47 11.55 -3.09
CA PHE A 45 7.89 10.29 -3.54
C PHE A 45 7.49 10.40 -5.01
N THR A 46 8.22 9.75 -5.91
CA THR A 46 8.01 9.88 -7.37
C THR A 46 7.32 8.66 -7.98
N SER A 47 7.49 7.47 -7.41
CA SER A 47 6.82 6.27 -7.91
C SER A 47 6.52 5.23 -6.85
N ALA A 48 5.36 4.59 -6.97
CA ALA A 48 4.94 3.43 -6.19
C ALA A 48 4.84 2.20 -7.10
N TYR A 49 5.32 1.05 -6.64
CA TYR A 49 5.11 -0.21 -7.36
C TYR A 49 4.13 -1.11 -6.61
N ILE A 50 2.99 -1.39 -7.23
CA ILE A 50 1.96 -2.30 -6.76
C ILE A 50 2.30 -3.70 -7.24
N SER A 51 2.60 -4.59 -6.30
CA SER A 51 2.93 -6.00 -6.58
C SER A 51 1.71 -6.92 -6.58
N SER A 52 0.64 -6.52 -5.92
CA SER A 52 -0.60 -7.30 -5.84
C SER A 52 -1.80 -6.37 -5.64
N ALA A 53 -2.87 -6.66 -6.37
CA ALA A 53 -4.22 -6.16 -6.15
C ALA A 53 -5.19 -7.12 -6.87
N ASN A 54 -6.36 -7.36 -6.27
CA ASN A 54 -7.43 -8.22 -6.80
C ASN A 54 -6.91 -9.53 -7.44
N ASP A 55 -5.99 -10.22 -6.76
CA ASP A 55 -5.29 -11.39 -7.30
C ASP A 55 -5.82 -12.70 -6.69
N GLN A 56 -5.14 -13.83 -6.98
CA GLN A 56 -5.61 -15.18 -6.65
C GLN A 56 -5.21 -15.69 -5.25
N HIS A 57 -4.99 -14.81 -4.26
CA HIS A 57 -4.77 -15.30 -2.89
C HIS A 57 -5.94 -16.18 -2.41
N GLU A 58 -5.67 -17.18 -1.56
CA GLU A 58 -6.73 -18.05 -1.06
C GLU A 58 -7.63 -17.32 -0.03
N TYR A 59 -8.91 -17.68 0.01
CA TYR A 59 -9.79 -17.25 1.10
C TYR A 59 -9.19 -17.66 2.46
N PRO A 60 -9.23 -16.81 3.50
CA PRO A 60 -10.07 -15.62 3.67
C PRO A 60 -9.40 -14.28 3.30
N SER A 61 -8.40 -14.27 2.41
CA SER A 61 -7.68 -13.04 2.02
C SER A 61 -8.59 -11.95 1.44
N ARG A 62 -8.30 -10.69 1.78
CA ARG A 62 -9.02 -9.52 1.25
C ARG A 62 -8.65 -9.18 -0.19
N HIS A 63 -7.57 -9.75 -0.70
CA HIS A 63 -7.23 -9.66 -2.12
C HIS A 63 -8.26 -10.35 -3.02
N VAL A 64 -8.88 -11.45 -2.57
CA VAL A 64 -9.97 -12.14 -3.29
C VAL A 64 -11.37 -11.78 -2.80
N GLN A 65 -11.55 -11.32 -1.56
CA GLN A 65 -12.87 -10.98 -1.04
C GLN A 65 -13.40 -9.67 -1.61
N GLY A 66 -14.61 -9.72 -2.16
CA GLY A 66 -15.36 -8.52 -2.54
C GLY A 66 -14.75 -7.75 -3.70
N GLU A 67 -14.15 -8.48 -4.66
CA GLU A 67 -13.56 -7.92 -5.87
C GLU A 67 -12.35 -6.98 -5.59
N GLY A 68 -11.34 -7.45 -4.85
CA GLY A 68 -10.11 -6.68 -4.63
C GLY A 68 -10.23 -5.57 -3.61
N LYS A 69 -10.35 -5.94 -2.32
CA LYS A 69 -10.38 -5.01 -1.18
C LYS A 69 -9.02 -4.75 -0.54
N ALA A 70 -7.95 -5.17 -1.19
CA ALA A 70 -6.59 -5.00 -0.71
C ALA A 70 -5.60 -4.72 -1.84
N VAL A 71 -4.47 -4.12 -1.47
CA VAL A 71 -3.36 -3.79 -2.37
C VAL A 71 -2.04 -3.90 -1.62
N ASP A 72 -1.02 -4.42 -2.30
CA ASP A 72 0.35 -4.54 -1.78
C ASP A 72 1.30 -3.63 -2.57
N ILE A 73 1.96 -2.71 -1.85
CA ILE A 73 2.99 -1.81 -2.38
C ILE A 73 4.35 -2.33 -1.93
N SER A 74 5.19 -2.78 -2.87
CA SER A 74 6.49 -3.40 -2.55
C SER A 74 7.71 -2.54 -2.88
N ARG A 75 7.52 -1.42 -3.60
CA ARG A 75 8.60 -0.50 -3.92
C ARG A 75 8.19 0.95 -3.78
N ILE A 76 9.17 1.75 -3.35
CA ILE A 76 9.13 3.20 -3.29
C ILE A 76 10.27 3.71 -4.16
N ASN A 77 9.98 4.57 -5.13
CA ASN A 77 10.95 5.16 -6.06
C ASN A 77 11.82 4.08 -6.74
N GLY A 78 11.19 2.98 -7.19
CA GLY A 78 11.85 1.81 -7.80
C GLY A 78 12.60 0.89 -6.82
N MET A 79 12.85 1.32 -5.57
CA MET A 79 13.60 0.57 -4.57
C MET A 79 12.71 -0.42 -3.81
N LYS A 80 13.10 -1.71 -3.80
CA LYS A 80 12.38 -2.78 -3.07
C LYS A 80 12.44 -2.56 -1.56
N MET A 81 11.28 -2.57 -0.88
CA MET A 81 11.24 -2.40 0.57
C MET A 81 12.01 -3.52 1.30
N SER A 82 11.96 -4.77 0.82
CA SER A 82 12.75 -5.90 1.38
C SER A 82 14.25 -5.66 1.49
N LEU A 83 14.80 -4.81 0.62
CA LEU A 83 16.24 -4.52 0.58
C LEU A 83 16.58 -3.17 1.21
N PHE A 84 15.70 -2.18 1.04
CA PHE A 84 16.01 -0.78 1.30
C PHE A 84 15.29 -0.18 2.50
N TYR A 85 14.24 -0.80 3.06
CA TYR A 85 13.51 -0.21 4.20
C TYR A 85 14.40 0.07 5.41
N SER A 86 15.32 -0.85 5.75
CA SER A 86 16.26 -0.67 6.87
C SER A 86 17.54 0.10 6.51
N LYS A 87 17.78 0.39 5.23
CA LYS A 87 19.07 0.90 4.72
C LYS A 87 18.99 2.27 4.06
N ASN A 88 17.83 2.66 3.55
CA ASN A 88 17.62 3.91 2.84
C ASN A 88 16.63 4.79 3.61
N ALA A 89 17.09 5.97 4.02
CA ALA A 89 16.29 6.90 4.83
C ALA A 89 15.02 7.38 4.12
N SER A 90 15.08 7.59 2.79
CA SER A 90 13.93 8.02 1.98
C SER A 90 12.87 6.93 1.91
N VAL A 91 13.25 5.68 1.58
CA VAL A 91 12.31 4.54 1.56
C VAL A 91 11.66 4.38 2.92
N LYS A 92 12.45 4.40 4.00
CA LYS A 92 11.92 4.29 5.36
C LYS A 92 10.93 5.40 5.69
N ALA A 93 11.28 6.65 5.41
CA ALA A 93 10.45 7.80 5.72
C ALA A 93 9.12 7.77 4.97
N ILE A 94 9.16 7.49 3.66
CA ILE A 94 7.95 7.40 2.82
C ILE A 94 7.09 6.20 3.25
N THR A 95 7.67 5.01 3.43
CA THR A 95 6.94 3.83 3.93
C THR A 95 6.23 4.13 5.25
N ASN A 96 6.93 4.76 6.20
CA ASN A 96 6.34 5.12 7.48
C ASN A 96 5.21 6.15 7.32
N ALA A 97 5.41 7.16 6.48
CA ALA A 97 4.41 8.20 6.25
C ALA A 97 3.14 7.65 5.60
N LEU A 98 3.28 6.78 4.60
CA LEU A 98 2.15 6.09 3.96
C LEU A 98 1.36 5.26 4.97
N GLN A 99 2.05 4.42 5.76
CA GLN A 99 1.38 3.61 6.78
C GLN A 99 0.72 4.48 7.85
N ASN A 100 1.39 5.53 8.36
CA ASN A 100 0.81 6.43 9.35
C ASN A 100 -0.41 7.18 8.81
N LYS A 101 -0.34 7.69 7.57
CA LYS A 101 -1.44 8.41 6.95
C LYS A 101 -2.65 7.51 6.76
N TYR A 102 -2.46 6.25 6.35
CA TYR A 102 -3.55 5.29 6.19
C TYR A 102 -4.35 5.03 7.47
N GLU A 103 -3.75 5.17 8.66
CA GLU A 103 -4.47 5.06 9.92
C GLU A 103 -5.55 6.14 10.11
N GLY A 104 -5.47 7.25 9.37
CA GLY A 104 -6.51 8.28 9.31
C GLY A 104 -7.66 7.98 8.36
N TYR A 105 -7.54 6.96 7.50
CA TYR A 105 -8.59 6.65 6.53
C TYR A 105 -9.80 6.00 7.22
N GLU A 106 -11.00 6.44 6.85
CA GLU A 106 -12.26 6.04 7.49
C GLU A 106 -12.54 4.54 7.30
N HIS A 107 -12.36 4.03 6.09
CA HIS A 107 -12.66 2.64 5.75
C HIS A 107 -11.47 1.69 5.93
N LYS A 108 -10.42 2.10 6.63
CA LYS A 108 -9.24 1.26 6.90
C LYS A 108 -9.64 -0.03 7.61
N ARG A 109 -8.97 -1.12 7.24
CA ARG A 109 -9.16 -2.42 7.89
C ARG A 109 -7.83 -3.06 8.30
N GLU A 110 -6.93 -3.30 7.36
CA GLU A 110 -5.58 -3.83 7.63
C GLU A 110 -4.54 -2.86 7.12
N ASN A 111 -3.48 -2.67 7.92
CA ASN A 111 -2.33 -1.85 7.61
C ASN A 111 -1.10 -2.61 8.10
N PHE A 112 -0.61 -3.52 7.27
CA PHE A 112 0.50 -4.39 7.61
C PHE A 112 1.71 -4.02 6.77
N GLY A 113 2.82 -3.74 7.42
CA GLY A 113 4.03 -3.39 6.70
C GLY A 113 5.26 -3.36 7.59
N PRO A 114 6.38 -2.87 7.06
CA PRO A 114 7.66 -2.88 7.76
C PRO A 114 7.72 -1.91 8.94
N SER A 115 6.88 -0.87 8.95
CA SER A 115 6.80 0.10 10.05
C SER A 115 6.03 -0.47 11.23
N PHE A 116 4.83 -0.98 10.95
CA PHE A 116 3.96 -1.59 11.95
C PHE A 116 2.91 -2.48 11.29
N LYS A 117 2.20 -3.22 12.14
CA LYS A 117 1.06 -4.06 11.75
C LYS A 117 -0.13 -3.70 12.61
N LYS A 118 -1.17 -3.14 12.00
CA LYS A 118 -2.40 -2.77 12.66
C LYS A 118 -3.62 -3.28 11.92
N LYS A 119 -4.65 -3.63 12.67
CA LYS A 119 -5.96 -4.04 12.19
C LYS A 119 -7.01 -3.24 12.92
N LEU A 120 -7.88 -2.54 12.17
CA LEU A 120 -8.89 -1.62 12.72
C LEU A 120 -8.28 -0.59 13.70
N GLY A 121 -7.08 -0.08 13.39
CA GLY A 121 -6.37 0.90 14.22
C GLY A 121 -5.59 0.33 15.41
N LEU A 122 -5.73 -0.96 15.71
CA LEU A 122 -5.09 -1.60 16.87
C LEU A 122 -3.90 -2.46 16.44
N PRO A 123 -2.82 -2.55 17.25
CA PRO A 123 -1.72 -3.48 16.99
C PRO A 123 -2.22 -4.90 16.75
N HIS A 124 -1.68 -5.58 15.73
CA HIS A 124 -2.11 -6.92 15.34
C HIS A 124 -0.91 -7.82 15.04
N THR A 125 -0.89 -8.99 15.66
CA THR A 125 0.17 -9.98 15.43
C THR A 125 -0.14 -10.80 14.18
N VAL A 126 0.65 -10.59 13.14
CA VAL A 126 0.63 -11.37 11.89
C VAL A 126 2.07 -11.59 11.38
N SER A 127 2.35 -12.75 10.82
CA SER A 127 3.66 -13.06 10.20
C SER A 127 3.84 -12.32 8.87
N GLY A 128 5.08 -12.26 8.35
CA GLY A 128 5.38 -11.64 7.05
C GLY A 128 5.30 -10.09 7.04
N HIS A 129 5.08 -9.52 5.84
CA HIS A 129 4.90 -8.08 5.58
C HIS A 129 6.12 -7.20 5.90
N ALA A 130 7.33 -7.77 5.90
CA ALA A 130 8.57 -7.00 6.07
C ALA A 130 9.07 -6.39 4.75
N ASP A 131 8.50 -6.81 3.63
CA ASP A 131 8.94 -6.55 2.27
C ASP A 131 7.96 -5.72 1.43
N HIS A 132 6.78 -5.40 1.96
CA HIS A 132 5.74 -4.59 1.31
C HIS A 132 4.80 -3.97 2.35
N ILE A 133 4.05 -2.95 1.94
CA ILE A 133 2.87 -2.45 2.67
C ILE A 133 1.64 -3.12 2.09
N HIS A 134 0.90 -3.84 2.92
CA HIS A 134 -0.44 -4.34 2.65
C HIS A 134 -1.47 -3.41 3.31
N ILE A 135 -2.38 -2.89 2.50
CA ILE A 135 -3.56 -2.19 3.01
C ILE A 135 -4.84 -2.88 2.54
N SER A 136 -5.85 -2.95 3.42
CA SER A 136 -7.18 -3.44 3.06
C SER A 136 -8.30 -2.59 3.66
N VAL A 137 -9.46 -2.61 3.00
CA VAL A 137 -10.65 -1.80 3.36
C VAL A 137 -11.84 -2.66 3.77
N ASN A 138 -12.79 -2.04 4.50
CA ASN A 138 -14.05 -2.66 4.93
C ASN A 138 -15.10 -2.69 3.82
#